data_AF-A0A431IS26-F1
#
_entry.id   AF-A0A431IS26-F1
#
_cell.length_a   1.000
_cell.length_b   1.000
_cell.length_c   1.000
_cell.angle_alpha   90.00
_cell.angle_beta   90.00
_cell.angle_gamma   90.00
#
_symmetry.space_group_name_H-M   'P 1'
#
loop_
_entity.id
_entity.type
_entity.pdbx_description
1 polymer ?
#
loop_
_entity_poly.entity_id
_entity_poly.type
_entity_poly.pdbx_seq_one_letter_code
_entity_poly.pdbx_strand_id
1 'polypeptide(L)'
;MSKEIEGGYADKSLIGSQIGAIPSAAVSNQFLTGLNTDGSLTRAQPSMANISDYTDSGIWVPVDASGAGLSLTVSDAVYIQIGKLVICSAYIMYPSTASGSQAKIGGLPFTVASAIKSAWGGLSVNSNGITAPLLNCVQNTVTASLVAASTAAITNANMSQHEIYFYVIYKRT
;
A
#
# COMPACT_ATOMS: atom_id res chain seq x y z
N MET A 1 29.20 -6.91 78.97
CA MET A 1 29.58 -5.99 77.88
C MET A 1 29.11 -6.62 76.57
N SER A 2 27.83 -6.44 76.24
CA SER A 2 27.21 -6.93 75.01
C SER A 2 27.42 -5.89 73.92
N LYS A 3 28.15 -6.23 72.86
CA LYS A 3 28.22 -5.41 71.64
C LYS A 3 27.02 -5.80 70.77
N GLU A 4 26.07 -4.90 70.62
CA GLU A 4 25.11 -4.96 69.53
C GLU A 4 25.88 -4.71 68.22
N ILE A 5 25.82 -5.69 67.32
CA ILE A 5 26.32 -5.54 65.96
C ILE A 5 25.14 -5.00 65.15
N GLU A 6 25.01 -3.67 65.08
CA GLU A 6 24.18 -3.02 64.07
C GLU A 6 24.89 -3.10 62.71
N GLY A 7 24.87 -4.30 62.12
CA GLY A 7 25.20 -4.50 60.72
C GLY A 7 24.01 -4.10 59.87
N GLY A 8 23.97 -2.83 59.49
CA GLY A 8 22.93 -2.28 58.62
C GLY A 8 22.77 -3.12 57.35
N TYR A 9 21.60 -3.75 57.22
CA TYR A 9 21.09 -4.11 55.90
C TYR A 9 20.77 -2.80 55.20
N ALA A 10 21.74 -2.27 54.46
CA ALA A 10 21.45 -1.21 53.51
C ALA A 10 20.34 -1.74 52.60
N ASP A 11 19.15 -1.13 52.72
CA ASP A 11 18.09 -1.30 51.74
C ASP A 11 18.69 -0.89 50.41
N LYS A 12 19.07 -1.89 49.61
CA LYS A 12 19.32 -1.70 48.19
C LYS A 12 17.95 -1.51 47.54
N SER A 13 17.27 -0.44 47.90
CA SER A 13 16.24 0.16 47.08
C SER A 13 16.92 0.38 45.74
N LEU A 14 16.60 -0.49 44.79
CA LEU A 14 16.96 -0.34 43.40
C LEU A 14 16.14 0.86 42.92
N ILE A 15 16.63 2.06 43.22
CA ILE A 15 16.07 3.31 42.73
C ILE A 15 16.19 3.24 41.20
N GLY A 16 15.11 2.79 40.56
CA GLY A 16 15.07 2.44 39.15
C GLY A 16 15.69 1.08 38.84
N SER A 17 14.99 -0.01 39.16
CA SER A 17 15.26 -1.30 38.51
C SER A 17 14.97 -1.13 37.01
N GLN A 18 16.01 -0.82 36.23
CA GLN A 18 15.91 -0.86 34.78
C GLN A 18 15.59 -2.30 34.40
N ILE A 19 14.44 -2.52 33.78
CA ILE A 19 14.21 -3.73 32.99
C ILE A 19 15.41 -3.81 32.06
N GLY A 20 16.21 -4.88 32.22
CA GLY A 20 17.60 -4.96 31.76
C GLY A 20 17.83 -4.28 30.40
N ALA A 21 18.90 -3.47 30.34
CA ALA A 21 19.29 -2.63 29.21
C ALA A 21 18.76 -3.15 27.87
N ILE A 22 17.66 -2.54 27.40
CA ILE A 22 17.11 -2.87 26.10
C ILE A 22 18.10 -2.32 25.07
N PRO A 23 18.62 -3.16 24.15
CA PRO A 23 19.57 -2.72 23.14
C PRO A 23 19.01 -1.51 22.38
N SER A 24 19.83 -0.49 22.12
CA SER A 24 19.44 0.77 21.48
C SER A 24 18.64 0.62 20.17
N ALA A 25 18.71 -0.53 19.51
CA ALA A 25 17.94 -0.86 18.30
C ALA A 25 16.47 -1.24 18.57
N ALA A 26 16.07 -1.51 19.82
CA ALA A 26 14.75 -2.01 20.20
C ALA A 26 13.81 -0.95 20.84
N VAL A 27 14.27 0.31 20.97
CA VAL A 27 13.50 1.42 21.57
C VAL A 27 12.20 1.73 20.83
N SER A 28 12.11 1.42 19.53
CA SER A 28 10.93 1.74 18.72
C SER A 28 9.74 0.79 18.94
N ASN A 29 9.95 -0.37 19.59
CA ASN A 29 8.93 -1.39 19.86
C ASN A 29 8.73 -1.67 21.36
N GLN A 30 9.25 -0.78 22.21
CA GLN A 30 9.21 -0.95 23.66
C GLN A 30 7.87 -0.45 24.22
N PHE A 31 7.01 -1.38 24.62
CA PHE A 31 5.71 -1.06 25.25
C PHE A 31 5.85 -0.47 26.66
N LEU A 32 6.99 -0.68 27.32
CA LEU A 32 7.26 -0.29 28.70
C LEU A 32 8.64 0.36 28.80
N THR A 33 8.69 1.67 29.00
CA THR A 33 9.93 2.46 29.02
C THR A 33 10.49 2.69 30.41
N GLY A 34 9.77 2.31 31.48
CA GLY A 34 10.28 2.37 32.84
C GLY A 34 9.32 1.85 33.91
N LEU A 35 9.87 1.62 35.10
CA LEU A 35 9.16 1.39 36.35
C LEU A 35 9.55 2.51 37.33
N ASN A 36 8.56 3.23 37.83
CA ASN A 36 8.75 4.31 38.79
C ASN A 36 8.87 3.75 40.22
N THR A 37 9.41 4.55 41.13
CA THR A 37 9.59 4.18 42.55
C THR A 37 8.28 3.99 43.31
N ASP A 38 7.17 4.51 42.80
CA ASP A 38 5.81 4.27 43.31
C ASP A 38 5.18 2.99 42.74
N GLY A 39 5.93 2.21 41.95
CA GLY A 39 5.45 0.99 41.30
C GLY A 39 4.67 1.24 40.00
N SER A 40 4.48 2.49 39.58
CA SER A 40 3.80 2.81 38.33
C SER A 40 4.68 2.52 37.11
N LEU A 41 4.04 2.11 36.01
CA LEU A 41 4.73 1.74 34.77
C LEU A 41 4.65 2.88 33.76
N THR A 42 5.80 3.28 33.22
CA THR A 42 5.86 4.19 32.07
C THR A 42 5.77 3.38 30.79
N ARG A 43 4.81 3.73 29.94
CA ARG A 43 4.52 3.04 28.67
C ARG A 43 4.79 3.96 27.49
N ALA A 44 5.33 3.41 26.41
CA ALA A 44 5.42 4.08 25.11
C ALA A 44 4.66 3.25 24.07
N GLN A 45 3.91 3.91 23.19
CA GLN A 45 3.32 3.23 22.04
C GLN A 45 4.43 2.99 21.01
N PRO A 46 4.55 1.79 20.41
CA PRO A 46 5.41 1.61 19.24
C PRO A 46 5.08 2.66 18.18
N SER A 47 6.11 3.20 17.53
CA SER A 47 5.94 4.19 16.48
C SER A 47 5.08 3.60 15.34
N MET A 48 4.14 4.39 14.83
CA MET A 48 3.44 4.04 13.58
C MET A 48 4.42 3.88 12.40
N ALA A 49 5.64 4.40 12.51
CA ALA A 49 6.71 4.17 11.54
C ALA A 49 7.15 2.69 11.47
N ASN A 50 7.03 1.92 12.54
CA ASN A 50 7.27 0.46 12.50
C ASN A 50 6.09 -0.32 11.90
N ILE A 51 5.01 0.40 11.63
CA ILE A 51 3.77 -0.05 11.02
C ILE A 51 3.61 0.72 9.68
N SER A 52 4.64 1.42 9.16
CA SER A 52 4.49 2.32 8.01
C SER A 52 4.19 1.60 6.69
N ASP A 53 4.46 0.31 6.61
CA ASP A 53 3.99 -0.53 5.52
C ASP A 53 2.50 -0.86 5.64
N TYR A 54 1.83 -0.58 6.76
CA TYR A 54 0.49 -1.08 7.05
C TYR A 54 -0.59 -0.38 6.23
N THR A 55 -0.51 0.93 6.03
CA THR A 55 -1.46 1.66 5.18
C THR A 55 -0.86 2.94 4.61
N ASP A 56 -0.81 3.07 3.28
CA ASP A 56 -0.59 4.34 2.57
C ASP A 56 -1.79 4.60 1.66
N SER A 57 -2.15 5.85 1.40
CA SER A 57 -3.27 6.19 0.52
C SER A 57 -3.08 7.56 -0.09
N GLY A 58 -3.55 7.73 -1.32
CA GLY A 58 -3.44 9.02 -1.98
C GLY A 58 -4.14 9.07 -3.31
N ILE A 59 -3.95 10.20 -3.98
CA ILE A 59 -4.36 10.41 -5.36
C ILE A 59 -3.27 9.83 -6.26
N TRP A 60 -3.66 9.17 -7.35
CA TRP A 60 -2.74 8.78 -8.42
C TRP A 60 -3.19 9.40 -9.73
N VAL A 61 -2.29 9.47 -10.71
CA VAL A 61 -2.55 10.12 -12.00
C VAL A 61 -2.50 9.06 -13.10
N PRO A 62 -3.66 8.48 -13.48
CA PRO A 62 -3.75 7.60 -14.62
C PRO A 62 -3.34 8.32 -15.91
N VAL A 63 -2.55 7.65 -16.74
CA VAL A 63 -2.13 8.15 -18.05
C VAL A 63 -2.32 7.10 -19.13
N ASP A 64 -2.36 7.52 -20.39
CA ASP A 64 -2.28 6.57 -21.50
C ASP A 64 -0.90 5.91 -21.54
N ALA A 65 -0.86 4.59 -21.40
CA ALA A 65 0.34 3.77 -21.55
C ALA A 65 0.29 2.86 -22.78
N SER A 66 -0.70 3.06 -23.67
CA SER A 66 -0.83 2.28 -24.91
C SER A 66 0.20 2.64 -25.97
N GLY A 67 0.87 3.79 -25.81
CA GLY A 67 1.75 4.39 -26.82
C GLY A 67 1.02 5.23 -27.87
N ALA A 68 -0.31 5.43 -27.74
CA ALA A 68 -1.09 6.25 -28.65
C ALA A 68 -1.08 7.75 -28.29
N GLY A 69 -0.63 8.12 -27.09
CA GLY A 69 -0.54 9.51 -26.63
C GLY A 69 -1.90 10.14 -26.34
N LEU A 70 -2.88 9.33 -25.94
CA LEU A 70 -4.24 9.81 -25.68
C LEU A 70 -4.30 10.68 -24.43
N SER A 71 -5.01 11.80 -24.52
CA SER A 71 -5.38 12.62 -23.36
C SER A 71 -6.64 12.03 -22.70
N LEU A 72 -6.43 11.18 -21.70
CA LEU A 72 -7.52 10.58 -20.93
C LEU A 72 -8.16 11.63 -20.01
N THR A 73 -9.49 11.63 -19.93
CA THR A 73 -10.21 12.45 -18.94
C THR A 73 -10.37 11.64 -17.66
N VAL A 74 -9.65 12.01 -16.60
CA VAL A 74 -9.71 11.35 -15.29
C VAL A 74 -10.58 12.19 -14.36
N SER A 75 -11.70 11.65 -13.89
CA SER A 75 -12.61 12.39 -12.98
C SER A 75 -12.38 12.07 -11.51
N ASP A 76 -11.89 10.85 -11.21
CA ASP A 76 -11.47 10.44 -9.88
C ASP A 76 -10.38 9.36 -10.02
N ALA A 77 -9.41 9.36 -9.11
CA ALA A 77 -8.32 8.39 -9.08
C ALA A 77 -7.64 8.36 -7.70
N VAL A 78 -7.87 7.29 -6.94
CA VAL A 78 -7.31 7.10 -5.60
C VAL A 78 -6.71 5.71 -5.43
N TYR A 79 -5.78 5.56 -4.48
CA TYR A 79 -5.24 4.28 -4.09
C TYR A 79 -5.21 4.10 -2.58
N ILE A 80 -5.24 2.84 -2.16
CA ILE A 80 -4.97 2.38 -0.81
C ILE A 80 -3.96 1.24 -0.91
N GLN A 81 -2.82 1.39 -0.27
CA GLN A 81 -1.84 0.35 -0.04
C GLN A 81 -2.05 -0.24 1.35
N ILE A 82 -2.00 -1.57 1.47
CA ILE A 82 -1.95 -2.29 2.74
C ILE A 82 -0.82 -3.33 2.65
N GLY A 83 0.28 -3.12 3.35
CA GLY A 83 1.48 -3.94 3.20
C GLY A 83 2.03 -3.84 1.77
N LYS A 84 2.15 -5.00 1.12
CA LYS A 84 2.50 -5.09 -0.31
C LYS A 84 1.29 -5.11 -1.24
N LEU A 85 0.06 -5.13 -0.72
CA LEU A 85 -1.15 -5.09 -1.53
C LEU A 85 -1.48 -3.63 -1.85
N VAL A 86 -1.85 -3.36 -3.08
CA VAL A 86 -2.26 -2.03 -3.55
C VAL A 86 -3.62 -2.19 -4.24
N ILE A 87 -4.58 -1.38 -3.83
CA ILE A 87 -5.90 -1.25 -4.44
C ILE A 87 -5.95 0.15 -5.06
N CYS A 88 -6.12 0.24 -6.36
CA CYS A 88 -6.34 1.49 -7.07
C CYS A 88 -7.75 1.53 -7.62
N SER A 89 -8.40 2.68 -7.55
CA SER A 89 -9.63 2.96 -8.27
C SER A 89 -9.50 4.20 -9.12
N ALA A 90 -10.21 4.22 -10.25
CA ALA A 90 -10.36 5.42 -11.05
C ALA A 90 -11.64 5.38 -11.87
N TYR A 91 -12.08 6.57 -12.28
CA TYR A 91 -13.07 6.79 -13.34
C TYR A 91 -12.39 7.57 -14.48
N ILE A 92 -12.40 6.98 -15.68
CA ILE A 92 -11.67 7.50 -16.84
C ILE A 92 -12.58 7.48 -18.06
N MET A 93 -12.63 8.58 -18.81
CA MET A 93 -13.25 8.65 -20.13
C MET A 93 -12.18 8.72 -21.23
N TYR A 94 -12.30 7.83 -22.21
CA TYR A 94 -11.43 7.82 -23.38
C TYR A 94 -11.89 8.87 -24.40
N PRO A 95 -10.95 9.61 -25.03
CA PRO A 95 -11.28 10.52 -26.11
C PRO A 95 -11.74 9.75 -27.35
N SER A 96 -12.31 10.48 -28.32
CA SER A 96 -12.53 9.91 -29.66
C SER A 96 -11.19 9.54 -30.30
N THR A 97 -11.03 8.29 -30.72
CA THR A 97 -9.80 7.77 -31.30
C THR A 97 -10.07 6.62 -32.26
N ALA A 98 -9.15 6.41 -33.22
CA ALA A 98 -9.13 5.29 -34.15
C ALA A 98 -7.89 4.40 -33.95
N SER A 99 -7.15 4.58 -32.86
CA SER A 99 -5.90 3.85 -32.61
C SER A 99 -6.15 2.35 -32.37
N GLY A 100 -5.49 1.51 -33.16
CA GLY A 100 -5.48 0.05 -32.98
C GLY A 100 -4.56 -0.44 -31.85
N SER A 101 -3.83 0.46 -31.17
CA SER A 101 -3.00 0.09 -30.01
C SER A 101 -3.86 -0.48 -28.89
N GLN A 102 -3.36 -1.51 -28.20
CA GLN A 102 -4.03 -2.05 -27.02
C GLN A 102 -4.17 -0.96 -25.95
N ALA A 103 -5.39 -0.78 -25.43
CA ALA A 103 -5.67 0.17 -24.37
C ALA A 103 -4.92 -0.24 -23.09
N LYS A 104 -4.13 0.70 -22.56
CA LYS A 104 -3.35 0.53 -21.33
C LYS A 104 -3.40 1.79 -20.49
N ILE A 105 -3.59 1.61 -19.20
CA ILE A 105 -3.52 2.67 -18.20
C ILE A 105 -2.16 2.57 -17.51
N GLY A 106 -1.39 3.65 -17.54
CA GLY A 106 -0.14 3.81 -16.80
C GLY A 106 -0.30 4.65 -15.55
N GLY A 107 0.81 4.84 -14.85
CA GLY A 107 0.84 5.69 -13.65
C GLY A 107 0.39 4.99 -12.38
N LEU A 108 0.30 3.65 -12.36
CA LEU A 108 0.02 2.91 -11.13
C LEU A 108 0.98 3.38 -10.02
N PRO A 109 0.50 3.55 -8.77
CA PRO A 109 1.28 4.17 -7.69
C PRO A 109 2.62 3.47 -7.40
N PHE A 110 2.66 2.15 -7.58
CA PHE A 110 3.84 1.31 -7.34
C PHE A 110 4.04 0.28 -8.45
N THR A 111 5.29 -0.11 -8.68
CA THR A 111 5.65 -1.17 -9.61
C THR A 111 5.02 -2.51 -9.21
N VAL A 112 4.37 -3.16 -10.16
CA VAL A 112 3.73 -4.48 -10.00
C VAL A 112 4.80 -5.56 -9.83
N ALA A 113 4.64 -6.42 -8.82
CA ALA A 113 5.56 -7.50 -8.53
C ALA A 113 5.69 -8.52 -9.68
N SER A 114 6.88 -9.12 -9.80
CA SER A 114 7.21 -10.15 -10.78
C SER A 114 6.62 -11.52 -10.42
N ALA A 115 5.29 -11.64 -10.36
CA ALA A 115 4.64 -12.93 -10.21
C ALA A 115 3.31 -12.96 -10.97
N ILE A 116 3.03 -14.07 -11.67
CA ILE A 116 1.80 -14.26 -12.44
C ILE A 116 0.57 -14.04 -11.56
N LYS A 117 0.57 -14.46 -10.28
CA LYS A 117 -0.58 -14.26 -9.38
C LYS A 117 -0.68 -12.86 -8.78
N SER A 118 0.33 -12.02 -8.96
CA SER A 118 0.40 -10.64 -8.43
C SER A 118 -0.09 -9.57 -9.41
N ALA A 119 -0.39 -9.97 -10.64
CA ALA A 119 -0.66 -9.11 -11.78
C ALA A 119 -2.14 -9.17 -12.27
N TRP A 120 -2.98 -10.01 -11.66
CA TRP A 120 -4.33 -10.28 -12.15
C TRP A 120 -5.31 -9.94 -11.05
N GLY A 121 -5.90 -8.74 -11.12
CA GLY A 121 -6.78 -8.31 -10.04
C GLY A 121 -7.57 -7.05 -10.34
N GLY A 122 -7.95 -6.77 -11.58
CA GLY A 122 -8.84 -5.64 -11.89
C GLY A 122 -10.10 -6.07 -12.63
N LEU A 123 -11.26 -5.84 -12.03
CA LEU A 123 -12.54 -5.85 -12.73
C LEU A 123 -12.80 -4.41 -13.19
N SER A 124 -12.89 -4.20 -14.51
CA SER A 124 -13.47 -2.96 -15.03
C SER A 124 -14.97 -3.18 -15.16
N VAL A 125 -15.75 -2.41 -14.42
CA VAL A 125 -17.21 -2.47 -14.53
C VAL A 125 -17.64 -1.36 -15.49
N ASN A 126 -18.29 -1.79 -16.56
CA ASN A 126 -19.06 -0.97 -17.48
C ASN A 126 -18.28 0.11 -18.27
N SER A 127 -17.80 -0.31 -19.43
CA SER A 127 -17.73 0.57 -20.60
C SER A 127 -19.03 0.44 -21.37
N ASN A 128 -19.79 1.52 -21.53
CA ASN A 128 -21.07 1.55 -22.27
C ASN A 128 -20.90 1.02 -23.70
N GLY A 129 -20.96 -0.31 -23.93
CA GLY A 129 -20.78 -0.92 -25.24
C GLY A 129 -19.69 -2.00 -25.36
N ILE A 130 -18.80 -2.17 -24.36
CA ILE A 130 -17.85 -3.31 -24.35
C ILE A 130 -18.23 -4.30 -23.26
N THR A 131 -18.49 -5.54 -23.68
CA THR A 131 -18.88 -6.62 -22.77
C THR A 131 -17.66 -7.15 -22.00
N ALA A 132 -17.73 -7.09 -20.67
CA ALA A 132 -16.80 -7.70 -19.72
C ALA A 132 -15.29 -7.39 -19.91
N PRO A 133 -14.87 -6.10 -19.91
CA PRO A 133 -13.46 -5.76 -19.86
C PRO A 133 -12.84 -6.18 -18.52
N LEU A 134 -11.69 -6.84 -18.59
CA LEU A 134 -10.79 -7.09 -17.46
C LEU A 134 -9.63 -6.10 -17.53
N LEU A 135 -9.11 -5.72 -16.36
CA LEU A 135 -7.94 -4.86 -16.23
C LEU A 135 -6.81 -5.65 -15.56
N ASN A 136 -5.79 -5.99 -16.36
CA ASN A 136 -4.66 -6.81 -15.91
C ASN A 136 -3.42 -5.94 -15.69
N CYS A 137 -2.92 -5.90 -14.46
CA CYS A 137 -1.63 -5.29 -14.16
C CYS A 137 -0.51 -6.00 -14.93
N VAL A 138 0.47 -5.23 -15.39
CA VAL A 138 1.61 -5.78 -16.15
C VAL A 138 2.81 -5.87 -15.21
N GLN A 139 3.33 -7.08 -15.03
CA GLN A 139 4.47 -7.39 -14.16
C GLN A 139 5.67 -6.47 -14.44
N ASN A 140 6.38 -6.05 -13.39
CA ASN A 140 7.57 -5.19 -13.47
C ASN A 140 7.32 -3.83 -14.13
N THR A 141 6.07 -3.38 -14.16
CA THR A 141 5.70 -2.06 -14.69
C THR A 141 4.75 -1.35 -13.74
N VAL A 142 4.45 -0.08 -14.06
CA VAL A 142 3.40 0.73 -13.43
C VAL A 142 2.18 0.84 -14.34
N THR A 143 1.85 -0.24 -15.07
CA THR A 143 0.80 -0.23 -16.08
C THR A 143 -0.20 -1.38 -15.89
N ALA A 144 -1.42 -1.18 -16.38
CA ALA A 144 -2.45 -2.19 -16.51
C ALA A 144 -3.06 -2.16 -17.91
N SER A 145 -3.33 -3.33 -18.49
CA SER A 145 -3.85 -3.51 -19.84
C SER A 145 -5.31 -3.92 -19.81
N LEU A 146 -6.12 -3.33 -20.69
CA LEU A 146 -7.49 -3.76 -20.90
C LEU A 146 -7.51 -4.97 -21.83
N VAL A 147 -8.26 -5.99 -21.42
CA VAL A 147 -8.50 -7.21 -22.21
C VAL A 147 -9.96 -7.63 -22.07
N ALA A 148 -10.50 -8.34 -23.06
CA ALA A 148 -11.80 -8.96 -22.95
C ALA A 148 -11.74 -10.15 -21.95
N ALA A 149 -12.90 -10.67 -21.54
CA ALA A 149 -12.97 -11.91 -20.77
C ALA A 149 -12.27 -13.11 -21.45
N SER A 150 -12.18 -13.09 -22.79
CA SER A 150 -11.42 -14.05 -23.59
C SER A 150 -9.90 -13.84 -23.56
N THR A 151 -9.41 -12.83 -22.81
CA THR A 151 -8.03 -12.32 -22.78
C THR A 151 -7.54 -11.65 -24.07
N ALA A 152 -8.40 -11.51 -25.08
CA ALA A 152 -8.10 -10.74 -26.27
C ALA A 152 -7.84 -9.27 -25.94
N ALA A 153 -6.90 -8.63 -26.64
CA ALA A 153 -6.60 -7.22 -26.47
C ALA A 153 -7.83 -6.35 -26.81
N ILE A 154 -8.17 -5.43 -25.92
CA ILE A 154 -9.10 -4.33 -26.21
C ILE A 154 -8.26 -3.16 -26.72
N THR A 155 -8.59 -2.62 -27.89
CA THR A 155 -7.87 -1.49 -28.47
C THR A 155 -8.43 -0.16 -28.00
N ASN A 156 -7.66 0.91 -28.14
CA ASN A 156 -8.15 2.27 -27.92
C ASN A 156 -9.34 2.61 -28.83
N ALA A 157 -9.36 2.12 -30.07
CA ALA A 157 -10.49 2.28 -30.98
C ALA A 157 -11.77 1.65 -30.43
N ASN A 158 -11.67 0.49 -29.75
CA ASN A 158 -12.82 -0.11 -29.07
C ASN A 158 -13.30 0.76 -27.89
N MET A 159 -12.38 1.41 -27.17
CA MET A 159 -12.68 2.30 -26.05
C MET A 159 -13.11 3.71 -26.46
N SER A 160 -13.10 4.05 -27.76
CA SER A 160 -13.33 5.41 -28.25
C SER A 160 -14.66 5.97 -27.73
N GLN A 161 -14.62 7.10 -27.01
CA GLN A 161 -15.79 7.73 -26.37
C GLN A 161 -16.49 6.86 -25.31
N HIS A 162 -15.82 5.85 -24.78
CA HIS A 162 -16.31 5.04 -23.67
C HIS A 162 -15.65 5.48 -22.35
N GLU A 163 -16.39 5.30 -21.26
CA GLU A 163 -15.90 5.43 -19.89
C GLU A 163 -15.49 4.08 -19.32
N ILE A 164 -14.63 4.09 -18.31
CA ILE A 164 -14.35 2.96 -17.44
C ILE A 164 -14.31 3.43 -16.00
N TYR A 165 -14.86 2.63 -15.11
CA TYR A 165 -14.60 2.72 -13.69
C TYR A 165 -14.19 1.35 -13.16
N PHE A 166 -13.15 1.34 -12.35
CA PHE A 166 -12.55 0.08 -11.94
C PHE A 166 -11.98 0.15 -10.54
N TYR A 167 -11.83 -1.05 -9.98
CA TYR A 167 -10.87 -1.33 -8.92
C TYR A 167 -9.84 -2.29 -9.50
N VAL A 168 -8.55 -2.03 -9.25
CA VAL A 168 -7.45 -2.95 -9.55
C VAL A 168 -6.63 -3.19 -8.29
N ILE A 169 -6.44 -4.46 -8.00
CA ILE A 169 -5.73 -4.99 -6.85
C ILE A 169 -4.49 -5.70 -7.37
N TYR A 170 -3.33 -5.32 -6.86
CA TYR A 170 -2.07 -5.94 -7.24
C TYR A 170 -1.09 -5.94 -6.08
N LYS A 171 -0.05 -6.76 -6.19
CA LYS A 171 1.06 -6.75 -5.23
C LYS A 171 2.18 -5.88 -5.78
N ARG A 172 2.71 -4.96 -4.99
CA ARG A 172 3.91 -4.18 -5.32
C ARG A 172 5.21 -4.93 -5.03
N THR A 173 6.31 -4.52 -5.68
CA THR A 173 7.67 -4.99 -5.37
C THR A 173 8.05 -4.66 -3.93
#